data_AF-A0A3M6UCZ3-F1
#
_entry.id   AF-A0A3M6UCZ3-F1
#
_cell.length_a   1.000
_cell.length_b   1.000
_cell.length_c   1.000
_cell.angle_alpha   90.00
_cell.angle_beta   90.00
_cell.angle_gamma   90.00
#
_symmetry.space_group_name_H-M   'P 1'
#
loop_
_entity.id
_entity.type
_entity.pdbx_description
1 polymer ?
#
loop_
_entity_poly.entity_id
_entity_poly.type
_entity_poly.pdbx_seq_one_letter_code
_entity_poly.pdbx_strand_id
1 'polypeptide(L)'
;LIEDIIIMADVDKDAVISGFEYEFVSTVFEEFHCLICQLPLREPVLTRCGHRYCKKCLNEAMKRQQVPECPVDRERLDREKDIFPDKATERSILSCHVRCPSIGCEWTGETRDAETHLQTCACRMTPCPNPHCDVTMEKRLVDDHVTNTCQWRMVQCGYCGENHAKRDEEKHAAECRRRPSDCSNGCGEVLAKEEMMAHQDVVCSHTVVSCQYDYLGCDSKIKRCDVEDHLEQNLRCHFELSVKKLADVQDETRILRQEMEKIKLDYRKMESKLTGIDREITEVKLKHKEMETFAPFIWKVTEFWERVNKARKDKEIRVESDPFYVGPQGYKVKLAMYPNGTKEAKNAYISLYIALMKGKYDPILPWPFLNKVTLSVLDQNPNVMQRHNFVKSFVPEASWKSMKRPEGEENERRGFGRFLSHDKLRSGFYLVDDILFIKFEIGPADASYFG
;
A
#
# COMPACT_ATOMS: atom_id res chain seq x y z
N LEU A 1 -6.27 -89.28 23.24
CA LEU A 1 -5.07 -90.03 23.65
C LEU A 1 -4.07 -89.84 22.51
N ILE A 2 -3.26 -88.78 22.62
CA ILE A 2 -1.79 -88.88 22.78
C ILE A 2 -1.20 -89.35 21.44
N GLU A 3 -0.87 -88.45 20.51
CA GLU A 3 0.41 -87.70 20.42
C GLU A 3 1.66 -88.56 20.64
N ASP A 4 2.66 -88.29 19.79
CA ASP A 4 4.06 -88.73 19.81
C ASP A 4 4.46 -89.90 18.88
N ILE A 5 5.52 -89.85 18.05
CA ILE A 5 6.54 -88.83 17.71
C ILE A 5 7.21 -89.30 16.39
N ILE A 6 7.23 -88.39 15.40
CA ILE A 6 8.31 -87.99 14.46
C ILE A 6 9.43 -89.00 14.10
N ILE A 7 9.60 -89.26 12.79
CA ILE A 7 10.88 -89.01 12.07
C ILE A 7 10.54 -88.35 10.72
N MET A 8 10.68 -87.03 10.68
CA MET A 8 10.70 -86.22 9.46
C MET A 8 12.10 -86.27 8.86
N ALA A 9 12.20 -86.52 7.56
CA ALA A 9 13.30 -86.00 6.76
C ALA A 9 12.85 -84.64 6.21
N ASP A 10 13.53 -83.59 6.64
CA ASP A 10 13.30 -82.19 6.25
C ASP A 10 13.34 -82.01 4.73
N VAL A 11 12.22 -81.59 4.13
CA VAL A 11 12.19 -80.92 2.83
C VAL A 11 11.74 -79.49 3.07
N ASP A 12 12.67 -78.57 2.89
CA ASP A 12 12.55 -77.14 3.12
C ASP A 12 11.40 -76.52 2.30
N LYS A 13 10.40 -75.94 2.97
CA LYS A 13 9.16 -75.38 2.39
C LYS A 13 9.35 -74.03 1.68
N ASP A 14 10.57 -73.48 1.67
CA ASP A 14 10.91 -72.23 0.98
C ASP A 14 11.55 -72.46 -0.40
N ALA A 15 11.46 -73.66 -0.99
CA ALA A 15 12.03 -73.93 -2.31
C ALA A 15 11.29 -73.14 -3.41
N VAL A 16 11.99 -72.27 -4.15
CA VAL A 16 11.45 -71.60 -5.34
C VAL A 16 11.11 -72.68 -6.39
N ILE A 17 9.83 -73.00 -6.51
CA ILE A 17 9.32 -73.92 -7.53
C ILE A 17 9.40 -73.18 -8.87
N SER A 18 10.22 -73.69 -9.79
CA SER A 18 10.41 -73.08 -11.10
C SER A 18 10.08 -74.00 -12.27
N GLY A 19 9.81 -75.29 -12.05
CA GLY A 19 9.46 -76.22 -13.12
C GLY A 19 8.14 -75.86 -13.82
N PHE A 20 7.76 -76.66 -14.82
CA PHE A 20 6.43 -76.55 -15.42
C PHE A 20 5.38 -77.20 -14.52
N GLU A 21 4.40 -76.40 -14.05
CA GLU A 21 3.25 -76.86 -13.25
C GLU A 21 2.04 -77.23 -14.11
N TYR A 22 2.23 -77.33 -15.43
CA TYR A 22 1.16 -77.75 -16.33
C TYR A 22 0.89 -79.24 -16.19
N GLU A 23 -0.34 -79.63 -16.49
CA GLU A 23 -0.68 -81.03 -16.64
C GLU A 23 -0.25 -81.51 -18.04
N PHE A 24 0.79 -82.34 -18.09
CA PHE A 24 1.30 -82.89 -19.34
C PHE A 24 0.42 -84.05 -19.82
N VAL A 25 0.01 -84.00 -21.09
CA VAL A 25 -0.74 -85.05 -21.78
C VAL A 25 0.18 -86.17 -22.24
N SER A 26 1.38 -85.81 -22.71
CA SER A 26 2.45 -86.76 -23.05
C SER A 26 3.32 -87.04 -21.82
N THR A 27 3.67 -88.30 -21.57
CA THR A 27 4.59 -88.69 -20.50
C THR A 27 5.95 -88.02 -20.68
N VAL A 28 6.32 -87.15 -19.75
CA VAL A 28 7.68 -86.59 -19.65
C VAL A 28 8.56 -87.65 -18.99
N PHE A 29 9.71 -87.98 -19.60
CA PHE A 29 10.63 -88.94 -18.99
C PHE A 29 11.10 -88.45 -17.61
N GLU A 30 11.22 -89.36 -16.64
CA GLU A 30 11.60 -89.03 -15.26
C GLU A 30 12.96 -88.30 -15.20
N GLU A 31 13.88 -88.61 -16.11
CA GLU A 31 15.19 -87.94 -16.28
C GLU A 31 15.11 -86.46 -16.66
N PHE A 32 13.95 -85.98 -17.10
CA PHE A 32 13.67 -84.58 -17.42
C PHE A 32 12.96 -83.83 -16.27
N HIS A 33 12.91 -84.43 -15.09
CA HIS A 33 12.44 -83.77 -13.88
C HIS A 33 13.59 -83.10 -13.13
N CYS A 34 13.31 -81.93 -12.57
CA CYS A 34 14.26 -81.20 -11.76
C CYS A 34 14.50 -81.92 -10.44
N LEU A 35 15.75 -82.21 -10.11
CA LEU A 35 16.10 -82.88 -8.85
C LEU A 35 15.85 -82.02 -7.59
N ILE A 36 15.49 -80.73 -7.75
CA ILE A 36 15.10 -79.83 -6.66
C ILE A 36 13.58 -79.73 -6.54
N CYS A 37 12.89 -79.23 -7.59
CA CYS A 37 11.44 -78.99 -7.52
C CYS A 37 10.59 -80.19 -7.95
N GLN A 38 11.21 -81.29 -8.41
CA GLN A 38 10.55 -82.54 -8.83
C GLN A 38 9.49 -82.36 -9.93
N LEU A 39 9.56 -81.26 -10.68
CA LEU A 39 8.70 -80.95 -11.82
C LEU A 39 9.50 -81.00 -13.13
N PRO A 40 8.84 -81.19 -14.29
CA PRO A 40 9.48 -81.07 -15.60
C PRO A 40 10.30 -79.78 -15.71
N LEU A 41 11.55 -79.90 -16.15
CA LEU A 41 12.52 -78.81 -16.10
C LEU A 41 12.08 -77.61 -16.95
N ARG A 42 12.08 -76.42 -16.33
CA ARG A 42 11.93 -75.13 -17.03
C ARG A 42 13.29 -74.46 -17.12
N GLU A 43 13.66 -74.02 -18.32
CA GLU A 43 15.01 -73.52 -18.63
C GLU A 43 16.09 -74.47 -18.04
N PRO A 44 16.14 -75.75 -18.46
CA PRO A 44 17.02 -76.73 -17.87
C PRO A 44 18.50 -76.33 -18.00
N VAL A 45 19.25 -76.58 -16.93
CA VAL A 45 20.70 -76.46 -16.89
C VAL A 45 21.32 -77.80 -16.50
N LEU A 46 22.43 -78.15 -17.16
CA LEU A 46 23.24 -79.33 -16.89
C LEU A 46 24.54 -78.88 -16.22
N THR A 47 24.83 -79.47 -15.07
CA THR A 47 26.09 -79.24 -14.34
C THR A 47 27.21 -80.10 -14.91
N ARG A 48 28.49 -79.72 -14.69
CA ARG A 48 29.63 -80.54 -15.15
C ARG A 48 29.62 -81.97 -14.61
N CYS A 49 29.04 -82.19 -13.43
CA CYS A 49 28.91 -83.52 -12.82
C CYS A 49 27.73 -84.32 -13.37
N GLY A 50 26.96 -83.78 -14.33
CA GLY A 50 25.94 -84.51 -15.08
C GLY A 50 24.52 -84.38 -14.54
N HIS A 51 24.28 -83.59 -13.48
CA HIS A 51 22.95 -83.40 -12.89
C HIS A 51 22.18 -82.24 -13.53
N ARG A 52 20.86 -82.43 -13.74
CA ARG A 52 19.95 -81.46 -14.36
C ARG A 52 19.04 -80.76 -13.36
N TYR A 53 18.86 -79.46 -13.54
CA TYR A 53 18.02 -78.62 -12.70
C TYR A 53 17.32 -77.52 -13.51
N CYS A 54 16.21 -76.98 -13.01
CA CYS A 54 15.69 -75.71 -13.55
C CYS A 54 16.71 -74.61 -13.21
N LYS A 55 16.98 -73.71 -14.16
CA LYS A 55 17.92 -72.59 -13.96
C LYS A 55 17.67 -71.84 -12.66
N LYS A 56 16.42 -71.47 -12.37
CA LYS A 56 16.08 -70.74 -11.13
C LYS A 56 16.23 -71.60 -9.88
N CYS A 57 15.85 -72.88 -9.93
CA CYS A 57 16.00 -73.79 -8.78
C CYS A 57 17.48 -73.94 -8.38
N LEU A 58 18.36 -74.19 -9.35
CA LEU A 58 19.79 -74.32 -9.07
C LEU A 58 20.40 -72.99 -8.61
N ASN A 59 20.04 -71.88 -9.25
CA ASN A 59 20.51 -70.55 -8.84
C ASN A 59 20.13 -70.24 -7.38
N GLU A 60 18.90 -70.54 -6.98
CA GLU A 60 18.45 -70.31 -5.61
C GLU A 60 19.13 -71.24 -4.61
N ALA A 61 19.29 -72.53 -4.95
CA ALA A 61 20.05 -73.48 -4.13
C ALA A 61 21.51 -73.02 -3.92
N MET A 62 22.17 -72.55 -4.98
CA MET A 62 23.53 -72.02 -4.91
C MET A 62 23.65 -70.70 -4.15
N LYS A 63 22.60 -69.86 -4.10
CA LYS A 63 22.62 -68.63 -3.28
C LYS A 63 22.63 -68.93 -1.79
N ARG A 64 21.96 -69.99 -1.36
CA ARG A 64 21.88 -70.39 0.05
C ARG A 64 23.19 -70.95 0.59
N GLN A 65 24.10 -71.39 -0.28
CA GLN A 65 25.39 -71.96 0.10
C GLN A 65 26.54 -70.95 -0.05
N GLN A 66 27.46 -70.93 0.92
CA GLN A 66 28.67 -70.08 0.87
C GLN A 66 29.63 -70.49 -0.26
N VAL A 67 29.68 -71.78 -0.58
CA VAL A 67 30.45 -72.32 -1.70
C VAL A 67 29.45 -72.98 -2.65
N PRO A 68 29.44 -72.65 -3.95
CA PRO A 68 28.56 -73.28 -4.92
C PRO A 68 28.91 -74.76 -5.07
N GLU A 69 28.01 -75.63 -4.61
CA GLU A 69 28.13 -77.08 -4.74
C GLU A 69 26.88 -77.65 -5.41
N CYS A 70 27.04 -78.77 -6.12
CA CYS A 70 25.93 -79.51 -6.67
C CYS A 70 25.05 -80.09 -5.53
N PRO A 71 23.73 -79.87 -5.52
CA PRO A 71 22.85 -80.37 -4.46
C PRO A 71 22.84 -81.90 -4.25
N VAL A 72 23.21 -82.67 -5.27
CA VAL A 72 23.14 -84.15 -5.24
C VAL A 72 24.44 -84.78 -4.78
N ASP A 73 25.56 -84.45 -5.43
CA ASP A 73 26.86 -85.08 -5.20
C ASP A 73 27.85 -84.20 -4.40
N ARG A 74 27.47 -82.95 -4.10
CA ARG A 74 28.29 -81.93 -3.40
C ARG A 74 29.61 -81.60 -4.09
N GLU A 75 29.74 -81.87 -5.39
CA GLU A 75 30.88 -81.37 -6.15
C GLU A 75 30.86 -79.84 -6.21
N ARG A 76 32.01 -79.20 -5.95
CA ARG A 76 32.15 -77.74 -6.09
C ARG A 76 31.97 -77.34 -7.54
N LEU A 77 31.07 -76.42 -7.84
CA LEU A 77 30.76 -75.94 -9.19
C LEU A 77 31.18 -74.48 -9.37
N ASP A 78 31.84 -74.15 -10.47
CA ASP A 78 32.00 -72.77 -10.92
C ASP A 78 30.71 -72.31 -11.63
N ARG A 79 30.12 -71.20 -11.15
CA ARG A 79 28.84 -70.68 -11.66
C ARG A 79 28.87 -70.28 -13.14
N GLU A 80 30.04 -69.91 -13.67
CA GLU A 80 30.19 -69.45 -15.05
C GLU A 80 30.70 -70.54 -15.98
N LYS A 81 31.51 -71.48 -15.46
CA LYS A 81 32.20 -72.48 -16.28
C LYS A 81 31.58 -73.88 -16.23
N ASP A 82 30.90 -74.23 -15.14
CA ASP A 82 30.46 -75.62 -14.89
C ASP A 82 28.95 -75.82 -15.05
N ILE A 83 28.22 -74.80 -15.51
CA ILE A 83 26.76 -74.82 -15.66
C ILE A 83 26.38 -74.45 -17.09
N PHE A 84 25.79 -75.39 -17.80
CA PHE A 84 25.50 -75.26 -19.23
C PHE A 84 23.98 -75.32 -19.47
N PRO A 85 23.40 -74.41 -20.29
CA PRO A 85 22.01 -74.53 -20.70
C PRO A 85 21.78 -75.83 -21.49
N ASP A 86 20.87 -76.69 -21.03
CA ASP A 86 20.57 -77.95 -21.68
C ASP A 86 19.48 -77.75 -22.74
N LYS A 87 19.90 -77.19 -23.89
CA LYS A 87 19.01 -76.89 -25.02
C LYS A 87 18.42 -78.14 -25.68
N ALA A 88 19.02 -79.32 -25.48
CA ALA A 88 18.46 -80.57 -25.98
C ALA A 88 17.23 -80.96 -25.14
N THR A 89 17.41 -81.05 -23.82
CA THR A 89 16.32 -81.34 -22.88
C THR A 89 15.22 -80.28 -22.93
N GLU A 90 15.58 -78.99 -23.05
CA GLU A 90 14.61 -77.89 -23.17
C GLU A 90 13.69 -78.08 -24.39
N ARG A 91 14.24 -78.42 -25.55
CA ARG A 91 13.44 -78.66 -26.76
C ARG A 91 12.53 -79.88 -26.61
N SER A 92 13.02 -80.94 -25.99
CA SER A 92 12.22 -82.15 -25.74
C SER A 92 11.01 -81.87 -24.85
N ILE A 93 11.22 -81.16 -23.73
CA ILE A 93 10.13 -80.78 -22.81
C ILE A 93 9.16 -79.80 -23.47
N LEU A 94 9.68 -78.80 -24.20
CA LEU A 94 8.84 -77.80 -24.86
C LEU A 94 7.96 -78.35 -25.97
N SER A 95 8.30 -79.51 -26.55
CA SER A 95 7.49 -80.23 -27.55
C SER A 95 6.51 -81.24 -26.93
N CYS A 96 6.59 -81.49 -25.62
CA CYS A 96 5.54 -82.23 -24.93
C CYS A 96 4.23 -81.44 -24.92
N HIS A 97 3.10 -82.16 -25.00
CA HIS A 97 1.78 -81.55 -25.02
C HIS A 97 1.25 -81.34 -23.60
N VAL A 98 0.63 -80.19 -23.34
CA VAL A 98 0.04 -79.82 -22.04
C VAL A 98 -1.42 -79.41 -22.20
N ARG A 99 -2.19 -79.55 -21.12
CA ARG A 99 -3.53 -78.97 -20.98
C ARG A 99 -3.45 -77.54 -20.46
N CYS A 100 -4.37 -76.69 -20.94
CA CYS A 100 -4.56 -75.36 -20.36
C CYS A 100 -4.98 -75.50 -18.88
N PRO A 101 -4.34 -74.78 -17.94
CA PRO A 101 -4.71 -74.81 -16.52
C PRO A 101 -6.03 -74.09 -16.22
N SER A 102 -6.59 -73.35 -17.18
CA SER A 102 -7.86 -72.64 -16.98
C SER A 102 -9.02 -73.64 -16.95
N ILE A 103 -9.79 -73.64 -15.87
CA ILE A 103 -10.95 -74.53 -15.67
C ILE A 103 -11.93 -74.35 -16.84
N GLY A 104 -12.32 -75.46 -17.48
CA GLY A 104 -13.25 -75.45 -18.62
C GLY A 104 -12.61 -75.15 -19.98
N CYS A 105 -11.29 -74.96 -20.05
CA CYS A 105 -10.58 -74.85 -21.32
C CYS A 105 -10.15 -76.22 -21.83
N GLU A 106 -10.55 -76.58 -23.05
CA GLU A 106 -10.19 -77.85 -23.69
C GLU A 106 -8.90 -77.78 -24.51
N TRP A 107 -8.19 -76.63 -24.48
CA TRP A 107 -6.99 -76.45 -25.28
C TRP A 107 -5.87 -77.41 -24.84
N THR A 108 -5.31 -78.10 -25.82
CA THR A 108 -4.11 -78.91 -25.72
C THR A 108 -3.14 -78.49 -26.82
N GLY A 109 -1.86 -78.41 -26.49
CA GLY A 109 -0.82 -78.01 -27.44
C GLY A 109 0.57 -78.19 -26.87
N GLU A 110 1.59 -77.89 -27.67
CA GLU A 110 2.98 -77.93 -27.20
C GLU A 110 3.19 -76.96 -26.03
N THR A 111 4.04 -77.36 -25.09
CA THR A 111 4.36 -76.56 -23.88
C THR A 111 4.86 -75.16 -24.24
N ARG A 112 5.54 -74.99 -25.39
CA ARG A 112 5.97 -73.67 -25.90
C ARG A 112 4.82 -72.70 -26.21
N ASP A 113 3.66 -73.20 -26.58
CA ASP A 113 2.50 -72.41 -26.99
C ASP A 113 1.51 -72.19 -25.84
N ALA A 114 1.76 -72.79 -24.67
CA ALA A 114 0.87 -72.67 -23.52
C ALA A 114 0.73 -71.22 -23.03
N GLU A 115 1.82 -70.46 -23.01
CA GLU A 115 1.81 -69.06 -22.54
C GLU A 115 1.06 -68.15 -23.53
N THR A 116 1.24 -68.34 -24.83
CA THR A 116 0.55 -67.54 -25.87
C THR A 116 -0.95 -67.85 -25.88
N HIS A 117 -1.32 -69.12 -25.71
CA HIS A 117 -2.72 -69.51 -25.49
C HIS A 117 -3.29 -68.85 -24.23
N LEU A 118 -2.59 -68.91 -23.08
CA LEU A 118 -3.08 -68.32 -21.83
C LEU A 118 -3.40 -66.83 -21.97
N GLN A 119 -2.68 -66.06 -22.80
CA GLN A 119 -2.99 -64.64 -23.02
C GLN A 119 -4.31 -64.41 -23.78
N THR A 120 -4.71 -65.37 -24.62
CA THR A 120 -5.89 -65.29 -25.49
C THR A 120 -7.04 -66.18 -25.04
N CYS A 121 -6.82 -67.06 -24.05
CA CYS A 121 -7.80 -68.00 -23.54
C CYS A 121 -9.07 -67.29 -23.02
N ALA A 122 -10.22 -67.66 -23.57
CA ALA A 122 -11.52 -67.12 -23.19
C ALA A 122 -11.92 -67.48 -21.74
N CYS A 123 -11.44 -68.63 -21.25
CA CYS A 123 -11.68 -69.14 -19.90
C CYS A 123 -10.68 -68.59 -18.86
N ARG A 124 -9.68 -67.81 -19.29
CA ARG A 124 -8.73 -67.22 -18.34
C ARG A 124 -9.47 -66.23 -17.45
N MET A 125 -9.24 -66.36 -16.16
CA MET A 125 -9.71 -65.40 -15.17
C MET A 125 -8.92 -64.10 -15.30
N THR A 126 -9.62 -63.01 -15.61
CA THR A 126 -9.05 -61.66 -15.77
C THR A 126 -9.82 -60.66 -14.90
N PRO A 127 -9.12 -59.74 -14.22
CA PRO A 127 -9.77 -58.68 -13.47
C PRO A 127 -10.50 -57.70 -14.40
N CYS A 128 -11.56 -57.07 -13.90
CA CYS A 128 -12.26 -56.00 -14.59
C CYS A 128 -11.29 -54.84 -14.92
N PRO A 129 -11.37 -54.24 -16.12
CA PRO A 129 -10.50 -53.12 -16.51
C PRO A 129 -10.77 -51.82 -15.72
N ASN A 130 -11.90 -51.72 -15.02
CA ASN A 130 -12.22 -50.56 -14.20
C ASN A 130 -11.34 -50.56 -12.93
N PRO A 131 -10.52 -49.52 -12.67
CA PRO A 131 -9.52 -49.51 -11.59
C PRO A 131 -10.06 -49.73 -10.17
N HIS A 132 -11.35 -49.50 -9.96
CA HIS A 132 -12.01 -49.61 -8.66
C HIS A 132 -12.89 -50.87 -8.54
N CYS A 133 -12.87 -51.75 -9.55
CA CYS A 133 -13.62 -52.99 -9.57
C CYS A 133 -12.71 -54.19 -9.34
N ASP A 134 -12.82 -54.81 -8.16
CA ASP A 134 -12.00 -55.98 -7.79
C ASP A 134 -12.54 -57.32 -8.33
N VAL A 135 -13.58 -57.28 -9.18
CA VAL A 135 -14.21 -58.48 -9.73
C VAL A 135 -13.29 -59.12 -10.77
N THR A 136 -12.99 -60.41 -10.58
CA THR A 136 -12.25 -61.24 -11.54
C THR A 136 -13.19 -62.28 -12.14
N MET A 137 -13.18 -62.41 -13.45
CA MET A 137 -14.07 -63.32 -14.17
C MET A 137 -13.42 -63.85 -15.46
N GLU A 138 -14.05 -64.85 -16.08
CA GLU A 138 -13.59 -65.36 -17.36
C GLU A 138 -13.55 -64.23 -18.40
N LYS A 139 -12.48 -64.17 -19.19
CA LYS A 139 -12.24 -63.14 -20.20
C LYS A 139 -13.45 -62.92 -21.12
N ARG A 140 -14.17 -63.99 -21.47
CA ARG A 140 -15.39 -63.91 -22.31
C ARG A 140 -16.57 -63.15 -21.68
N LEU A 141 -16.60 -63.01 -20.35
CA LEU A 141 -17.68 -62.35 -19.60
C LEU A 141 -17.33 -60.90 -19.21
N VAL A 142 -16.09 -60.46 -19.45
CA VAL A 142 -15.62 -59.13 -19.03
C VAL A 142 -16.39 -58.01 -19.72
N ASP A 143 -16.63 -58.12 -21.02
CA ASP A 143 -17.31 -57.07 -21.80
C ASP A 143 -18.77 -56.87 -21.35
N ASP A 144 -19.50 -57.97 -21.13
CA ASP A 144 -20.86 -57.91 -20.60
C ASP A 144 -20.88 -57.32 -19.18
N HIS A 145 -19.91 -57.70 -18.34
CA HIS A 145 -19.79 -57.12 -17.01
C HIS A 145 -19.57 -55.61 -17.05
N VAL A 146 -18.56 -55.14 -17.78
CA VAL A 146 -18.22 -53.70 -17.86
C VAL A 146 -19.40 -52.88 -18.35
N THR A 147 -20.17 -53.43 -19.29
CA THR A 147 -21.29 -52.71 -19.93
C THR A 147 -22.55 -52.72 -19.06
N ASN A 148 -22.91 -53.87 -18.50
CA ASN A 148 -24.26 -54.06 -17.94
C ASN A 148 -24.30 -54.17 -16.42
N THR A 149 -23.28 -54.76 -15.78
CA THR A 149 -23.35 -55.10 -14.36
C THR A 149 -22.36 -54.34 -13.48
N CYS A 150 -21.24 -53.85 -14.03
CA CYS A 150 -20.20 -53.18 -13.27
C CYS A 150 -20.75 -51.92 -12.59
N GLN A 151 -20.55 -51.82 -11.27
CA GLN A 151 -20.98 -50.68 -10.47
C GLN A 151 -20.14 -49.42 -10.74
N TRP A 152 -18.98 -49.59 -11.36
CA TRP A 152 -18.06 -48.52 -11.74
C TRP A 152 -18.18 -48.12 -13.21
N ARG A 153 -19.14 -48.68 -13.94
CA ARG A 153 -19.44 -48.24 -15.31
C ARG A 153 -19.93 -46.79 -15.29
N MET A 154 -19.52 -46.03 -16.30
CA MET A 154 -19.95 -44.66 -16.46
C MET A 154 -21.36 -44.63 -17.07
N VAL A 155 -22.28 -43.94 -16.40
CA VAL A 155 -23.65 -43.70 -16.87
C VAL A 155 -23.91 -42.20 -16.96
N GLN A 156 -24.75 -41.79 -17.91
CA GLN A 156 -25.10 -40.40 -18.14
C GLN A 156 -26.39 -40.03 -17.39
N CYS A 157 -26.38 -38.89 -16.68
CA CYS A 157 -27.58 -38.38 -16.02
C CYS A 157 -28.63 -37.89 -17.04
N GLY A 158 -29.88 -38.34 -16.91
CA GLY A 158 -30.99 -37.92 -17.77
C GLY A 158 -31.45 -36.47 -17.61
N TYR A 159 -31.04 -35.77 -16.53
CA TYR A 159 -31.41 -34.37 -16.27
C TYR A 159 -30.31 -33.37 -16.64
N CYS A 160 -29.06 -33.64 -16.22
CA CYS A 160 -27.94 -32.72 -16.45
C CYS A 160 -26.99 -33.13 -17.57
N GLY A 161 -27.05 -34.39 -18.02
CA GLY A 161 -26.16 -34.92 -19.07
C GLY A 161 -24.75 -35.26 -18.61
N GLU A 162 -24.41 -35.11 -17.33
CA GLU A 162 -23.09 -35.45 -16.78
C GLU A 162 -22.90 -36.95 -16.58
N ASN A 163 -21.68 -37.43 -16.81
CA ASN A 163 -21.31 -38.83 -16.62
C ASN A 163 -20.81 -39.09 -15.19
N HIS A 164 -21.30 -40.15 -14.57
CA HIS A 164 -20.90 -40.59 -13.22
C HIS A 164 -20.89 -42.12 -13.14
N ALA A 165 -20.20 -42.69 -12.15
CA ALA A 165 -20.21 -44.13 -11.91
C ALA A 165 -21.61 -44.59 -11.47
N LYS A 166 -22.08 -45.76 -11.92
CA LYS A 166 -23.42 -46.28 -11.57
C LYS A 166 -23.66 -46.35 -10.06
N ARG A 167 -22.66 -46.69 -9.25
CA ARG A 167 -22.76 -46.73 -7.79
C ARG A 167 -23.05 -45.37 -7.14
N ASP A 168 -22.66 -44.28 -7.79
CA ASP A 168 -22.80 -42.92 -7.29
C ASP A 168 -24.07 -42.24 -7.85
N GLU A 169 -24.93 -42.98 -8.56
CA GLU A 169 -26.18 -42.47 -9.13
C GLU A 169 -27.08 -41.84 -8.06
N GLU A 170 -27.20 -42.44 -6.87
CA GLU A 170 -27.99 -41.86 -5.78
C GLU A 170 -27.39 -40.55 -5.25
N LYS A 171 -26.06 -40.50 -5.09
CA LYS A 171 -25.36 -39.29 -4.64
C LYS A 171 -25.49 -38.17 -5.67
N HIS A 172 -25.23 -38.47 -6.94
CA HIS A 172 -25.44 -37.54 -8.03
C HIS A 172 -26.89 -37.08 -8.08
N ALA A 173 -27.86 -37.98 -7.93
CA ALA A 173 -29.28 -37.63 -7.96
C ALA A 173 -29.67 -36.71 -6.79
N ALA A 174 -29.02 -36.81 -5.63
CA ALA A 174 -29.19 -35.87 -4.52
C ALA A 174 -28.60 -34.48 -4.83
N GLU A 175 -27.50 -34.41 -5.56
CA GLU A 175 -26.76 -33.16 -5.85
C GLU A 175 -27.06 -32.54 -7.22
N CYS A 176 -27.79 -33.25 -8.08
CA CYS A 176 -28.05 -32.84 -9.46
C CYS A 176 -28.86 -31.54 -9.52
N ARG A 177 -28.25 -30.48 -10.05
CA ARG A 177 -28.82 -29.12 -10.12
C ARG A 177 -30.04 -29.02 -11.03
N ARG A 178 -30.14 -29.91 -12.03
CA ARG A 178 -31.25 -29.95 -13.00
C ARG A 178 -32.35 -30.93 -12.64
N ARG A 179 -32.17 -31.67 -11.54
CA ARG A 179 -33.22 -32.57 -11.07
C ARG A 179 -34.40 -31.72 -10.57
N PRO A 180 -35.63 -31.97 -11.05
CA PRO A 180 -36.80 -31.29 -10.53
C PRO A 180 -37.06 -31.65 -9.07
N SER A 181 -37.42 -30.66 -8.26
CA SER A 181 -37.82 -30.81 -6.86
C SER A 181 -38.99 -29.89 -6.53
N ASP A 182 -39.80 -30.28 -5.55
CA ASP A 182 -40.84 -29.43 -4.98
C ASP A 182 -40.26 -28.17 -4.34
N CYS A 183 -40.99 -27.07 -4.45
CA CYS A 183 -40.63 -25.84 -3.78
C CYS A 183 -40.68 -26.00 -2.25
N SER A 184 -39.59 -25.67 -1.55
CA SER A 184 -39.49 -25.80 -0.09
C SER A 184 -40.48 -24.92 0.68
N ASN A 185 -41.03 -23.89 0.04
CA ASN A 185 -42.07 -23.02 0.63
C ASN A 185 -43.48 -23.65 0.50
N GLY A 186 -43.59 -24.84 -0.11
CA GLY A 186 -44.84 -25.58 -0.23
C GLY A 186 -45.87 -24.90 -1.13
N CYS A 187 -45.44 -24.15 -2.15
CA CYS A 187 -46.34 -23.48 -3.10
C CYS A 187 -46.94 -24.41 -4.16
N GLY A 188 -46.47 -25.66 -4.25
CA GLY A 188 -46.95 -26.67 -5.20
C GLY A 188 -46.21 -26.73 -6.54
N GLU A 189 -45.32 -25.78 -6.83
CA GLU A 189 -44.49 -25.78 -8.05
C GLU A 189 -43.32 -26.78 -7.97
N VAL A 190 -43.00 -27.41 -9.10
CA VAL A 190 -41.87 -28.34 -9.26
C VAL A 190 -40.89 -27.74 -10.26
N LEU A 191 -39.70 -27.40 -9.77
CA LEU A 191 -38.68 -26.65 -10.53
C LEU A 191 -37.33 -27.33 -10.45
N ALA A 192 -36.44 -27.07 -11.41
CA ALA A 192 -35.05 -27.48 -11.29
C ALA A 192 -34.40 -26.81 -10.08
N LYS A 193 -33.53 -27.51 -9.36
CA LYS A 193 -32.84 -26.95 -8.18
C LYS A 193 -32.11 -25.63 -8.48
N GLU A 194 -31.54 -25.48 -9.67
CA GLU A 194 -30.88 -24.23 -10.09
C GLU A 194 -31.82 -23.02 -10.22
N GLU A 195 -33.11 -23.25 -10.47
CA GLU A 195 -34.12 -22.20 -10.63
C GLU A 195 -34.85 -21.90 -9.31
N MET A 196 -34.68 -22.76 -8.29
CA MET A 196 -35.41 -22.69 -7.02
C MET A 196 -35.20 -21.38 -6.27
N MET A 197 -33.95 -20.90 -6.19
CA MET A 197 -33.64 -19.64 -5.52
C MET A 197 -34.34 -18.45 -6.20
N ALA A 198 -34.26 -18.36 -7.53
CA ALA A 198 -34.90 -17.29 -8.29
C ALA A 198 -36.42 -17.32 -8.13
N HIS A 199 -37.03 -18.51 -8.12
CA HIS A 199 -38.44 -18.67 -7.82
C HIS A 199 -38.78 -18.16 -6.41
N GLN A 200 -38.07 -18.60 -5.37
CA GLN A 200 -38.34 -18.19 -3.98
C GLN A 200 -38.27 -16.68 -3.81
N ASP A 201 -37.22 -16.05 -4.35
CA ASP A 201 -36.96 -14.63 -4.16
C ASP A 201 -37.97 -13.75 -4.88
N VAL A 202 -38.41 -14.13 -6.09
CA VAL A 202 -39.18 -13.22 -6.96
C VAL A 202 -40.62 -13.67 -7.18
N VAL A 203 -40.87 -14.98 -7.29
CA VAL A 203 -42.14 -15.51 -7.84
C VAL A 203 -42.99 -16.20 -6.77
N CYS A 204 -42.38 -16.96 -5.87
CA CYS A 204 -43.07 -17.85 -4.94
C CYS A 204 -44.11 -17.11 -4.09
N SER A 205 -45.38 -17.53 -4.21
CA SER A 205 -46.51 -16.95 -3.49
C SER A 205 -46.42 -17.16 -1.97
N HIS A 206 -45.72 -18.20 -1.52
CA HIS A 206 -45.62 -18.54 -0.10
C HIS A 206 -44.36 -17.99 0.59
N THR A 207 -43.49 -17.28 -0.14
CA THR A 207 -42.33 -16.61 0.47
C THR A 207 -42.81 -15.55 1.47
N VAL A 208 -42.26 -15.59 2.68
CA VAL A 208 -42.56 -14.60 3.72
C VAL A 208 -41.75 -13.32 3.44
N VAL A 209 -42.46 -12.22 3.20
CA VAL A 209 -41.92 -10.90 2.92
C VAL A 209 -42.28 -9.93 4.06
N SER A 210 -41.50 -8.88 4.24
CA SER A 210 -41.84 -7.78 5.15
C SER A 210 -42.92 -6.88 4.55
N CYS A 211 -43.76 -6.30 5.40
CA CYS A 211 -44.70 -5.27 4.98
C CYS A 211 -43.96 -4.09 4.33
N GLN A 212 -44.52 -3.51 3.28
CA GLN A 212 -43.96 -2.31 2.63
C GLN A 212 -43.91 -1.09 3.57
N TYR A 213 -44.67 -1.08 4.66
CA TYR A 213 -44.69 -0.02 5.68
C TYR A 213 -43.72 -0.28 6.85
N ASP A 214 -42.81 -1.25 6.74
CA ASP A 214 -41.77 -1.55 7.75
C ASP A 214 -40.93 -0.32 8.11
N TYR A 215 -40.54 0.50 7.12
CA TYR A 215 -39.82 1.77 7.34
C TYR A 215 -40.62 2.83 8.11
N LEU A 216 -41.93 2.67 8.21
CA LEU A 216 -42.83 3.51 9.01
C LEU A 216 -43.19 2.87 10.35
N GLY A 217 -42.75 1.63 10.62
CA GLY A 217 -42.94 0.92 11.88
C GLY A 217 -43.91 -0.26 11.84
N CYS A 218 -44.23 -0.82 10.67
CA CYS A 218 -45.01 -2.05 10.56
C CYS A 218 -44.10 -3.29 10.45
N ASP A 219 -43.88 -4.01 11.55
CA ASP A 219 -42.97 -5.16 11.62
C ASP A 219 -43.55 -6.48 11.07
N SER A 220 -44.71 -6.45 10.42
CA SER A 220 -45.40 -7.66 9.97
C SER A 220 -44.59 -8.42 8.90
N LYS A 221 -44.41 -9.72 9.12
CA LYS A 221 -43.86 -10.68 8.15
C LYS A 221 -45.00 -11.54 7.61
N ILE A 222 -45.27 -11.44 6.31
CA ILE A 222 -46.51 -11.91 5.66
C ILE A 222 -46.13 -12.75 4.45
N LYS A 223 -46.87 -13.81 4.11
CA LYS A 223 -46.65 -14.52 2.84
C LYS A 223 -46.99 -13.61 1.67
N ARG A 224 -46.26 -13.71 0.58
CA ARG A 224 -46.48 -12.89 -0.63
C ARG A 224 -47.93 -12.93 -1.12
N CYS A 225 -48.62 -14.06 -1.02
CA CYS A 225 -50.04 -14.20 -1.37
C CYS A 225 -50.99 -13.41 -0.46
N ASP A 226 -50.61 -13.19 0.80
CA ASP A 226 -51.47 -12.56 1.82
C ASP A 226 -51.16 -11.06 1.97
N VAL A 227 -50.24 -10.51 1.16
CA VAL A 227 -49.83 -9.10 1.25
C VAL A 227 -51.00 -8.16 0.94
N GLU A 228 -51.79 -8.44 -0.10
CA GLU A 228 -52.95 -7.62 -0.46
C GLU A 228 -53.96 -7.58 0.70
N ASP A 229 -54.32 -8.75 1.24
CA ASP A 229 -55.21 -8.86 2.39
C ASP A 229 -54.67 -8.10 3.62
N HIS A 230 -53.37 -8.22 3.93
CA HIS A 230 -52.75 -7.46 5.03
C HIS A 230 -52.86 -5.95 4.82
N LEU A 231 -52.59 -5.47 3.59
CA LEU A 231 -52.64 -4.05 3.27
C LEU A 231 -54.06 -3.49 3.40
N GLU A 232 -55.08 -4.25 2.97
CA GLU A 232 -56.48 -3.87 3.10
C GLU A 232 -56.94 -3.87 4.56
N GLN A 233 -56.62 -4.92 5.32
CA GLN A 233 -57.03 -5.04 6.73
C GLN A 233 -56.34 -4.03 7.65
N ASN A 234 -55.11 -3.61 7.32
CA ASN A 234 -54.30 -2.71 8.15
C ASN A 234 -54.19 -1.29 7.59
N LEU A 235 -55.00 -0.92 6.61
CA LEU A 235 -54.96 0.39 5.95
C LEU A 235 -54.97 1.55 6.96
N ARG A 236 -55.82 1.48 7.99
CA ARG A 236 -55.90 2.49 9.05
C ARG A 236 -54.59 2.63 9.81
N CYS A 237 -54.00 1.51 10.23
CA CYS A 237 -52.72 1.51 10.96
C CYS A 237 -51.61 2.12 10.09
N HIS A 238 -51.48 1.67 8.84
CA HIS A 238 -50.50 2.21 7.90
C HIS A 238 -50.69 3.71 7.63
N PHE A 239 -51.94 4.17 7.53
CA PHE A 239 -52.26 5.59 7.37
C PHE A 239 -51.88 6.40 8.61
N GLU A 240 -52.20 5.92 9.82
CA GLU A 240 -51.80 6.57 11.08
C GLU A 240 -50.28 6.67 11.22
N LEU A 241 -49.53 5.62 10.87
CA LEU A 241 -48.06 5.65 10.81
C LEU A 241 -47.54 6.69 9.80
N SER A 242 -48.16 6.77 8.62
CA SER A 242 -47.80 7.74 7.58
C SER A 242 -48.06 9.18 8.04
N VAL A 243 -49.22 9.44 8.66
CA VAL A 243 -49.58 10.77 9.20
C VAL A 243 -48.65 11.17 10.33
N LYS A 244 -48.32 10.25 11.24
CA LYS A 244 -47.35 10.50 12.31
C LYS A 244 -46.00 10.89 11.73
N LYS A 245 -45.49 10.12 10.76
CA LYS A 245 -44.20 10.43 10.13
C LYS A 245 -44.22 11.77 9.39
N LEU A 246 -45.33 12.12 8.75
CA LEU A 246 -45.49 13.44 8.11
C LEU A 246 -45.47 14.58 9.13
N ALA A 247 -46.12 14.41 10.29
CA ALA A 247 -46.08 15.39 11.37
C ALA A 247 -44.65 15.56 11.91
N ASP A 248 -43.94 14.46 12.16
CA ASP A 248 -42.54 14.48 12.62
C ASP A 248 -41.64 15.23 11.62
N VAL A 249 -41.78 14.95 10.32
CA VAL A 249 -41.03 15.62 9.25
C VAL A 249 -41.37 17.11 9.15
N GLN A 250 -42.63 17.49 9.35
CA GLN A 250 -43.03 18.90 9.40
C GLN A 250 -42.39 19.65 10.58
N ASP A 251 -42.34 19.01 11.76
CA ASP A 251 -41.69 19.58 12.94
C ASP A 251 -40.18 19.71 12.77
N GLU A 252 -39.50 18.68 12.24
CA GLU A 252 -38.08 18.75 11.90
C GLU A 252 -37.80 19.88 10.91
N THR A 253 -38.62 19.99 9.86
CA THR A 253 -38.50 21.08 8.87
C THR A 253 -38.67 22.46 9.50
N ARG A 254 -39.60 22.59 10.46
CA ARG A 254 -39.82 23.84 11.20
C ARG A 254 -38.61 24.20 12.06
N ILE A 255 -38.03 23.23 12.77
CA ILE A 255 -36.83 23.41 13.61
C ILE A 255 -35.65 23.84 12.72
N LEU A 256 -35.39 23.12 11.63
CA LEU A 256 -34.29 23.44 10.72
C LEU A 256 -34.42 24.85 10.13
N ARG A 257 -35.64 25.29 9.78
CA ARG A 257 -35.87 26.68 9.33
C ARG A 257 -35.53 27.71 10.41
N GLN A 258 -35.89 27.45 11.68
CA GLN A 258 -35.56 28.34 12.78
C GLN A 258 -34.04 28.43 13.01
N GLU A 259 -33.34 27.30 12.94
CA GLU A 259 -31.88 27.26 13.04
C GLU A 259 -31.20 28.01 11.88
N MET A 260 -31.69 27.85 10.66
CA MET A 260 -31.18 28.58 9.50
C MET A 260 -31.31 30.10 9.67
N GLU A 261 -32.43 30.60 10.18
CA GLU A 261 -32.61 32.04 10.42
C GLU A 261 -31.68 32.56 11.52
N LYS A 262 -31.44 31.77 12.57
CA LYS A 262 -30.45 32.09 13.60
C LYS A 262 -29.04 32.20 13.01
N ILE A 263 -28.63 31.22 12.20
CA ILE A 263 -27.33 31.22 11.52
C ILE A 263 -27.19 32.44 10.61
N LYS A 264 -28.22 32.79 9.83
CA LYS A 264 -28.20 33.99 8.99
C LYS A 264 -28.03 35.28 9.79
N LEU A 265 -28.65 35.38 10.97
CA LEU A 265 -28.49 36.53 11.85
C LEU A 265 -27.06 36.63 12.37
N ASP A 266 -26.47 35.51 12.80
CA ASP A 266 -25.11 35.50 13.32
C ASP A 266 -24.06 35.75 12.22
N TYR A 267 -24.30 35.27 11.00
CA TYR A 267 -23.48 35.61 9.84
C TYR A 267 -23.47 37.12 9.58
N ARG A 268 -24.64 37.78 9.57
CA ARG A 268 -24.73 39.25 9.41
C ARG A 268 -23.97 40.00 10.51
N LYS A 269 -24.03 39.54 11.77
CA LYS A 269 -23.25 40.14 12.86
C LYS A 269 -21.75 39.97 12.64
N MET A 270 -21.31 38.81 12.14
CA MET A 270 -19.90 38.54 11.86
C MET A 270 -19.40 39.41 10.71
N GLU A 271 -20.16 39.55 9.63
CA GLU A 271 -19.87 40.43 8.51
C GLU A 271 -19.71 41.90 8.95
N SER A 272 -20.59 42.39 9.83
CA SER A 272 -20.46 43.72 10.42
C SER A 272 -19.20 43.88 11.29
N LYS A 273 -18.72 42.82 11.94
CA LYS A 273 -17.46 42.87 12.71
C LYS A 273 -16.25 42.91 11.78
N LEU A 274 -16.27 42.14 10.69
CA LEU A 274 -15.20 42.12 9.69
C LEU A 274 -15.02 43.50 9.04
N THR A 275 -16.12 44.14 8.63
CA THR A 275 -16.07 45.50 8.09
C THR A 275 -15.56 46.52 9.12
N GLY A 276 -15.87 46.33 10.40
CA GLY A 276 -15.30 47.12 11.50
C GLY A 276 -13.78 46.99 11.60
N ILE A 277 -13.27 45.76 11.58
CA ILE A 277 -11.83 45.47 11.62
C ILE A 277 -11.10 46.05 10.40
N ASP A 278 -11.67 45.92 9.20
CA ASP A 278 -11.07 46.48 7.97
C ASP A 278 -10.90 48.01 8.03
N ARG A 279 -11.86 48.69 8.67
CA ARG A 279 -11.78 50.13 8.90
C ARG A 279 -10.62 50.49 9.85
N GLU A 280 -10.48 49.75 10.95
CA GLU A 280 -9.38 49.94 11.91
C GLU A 280 -8.00 49.67 11.28
N ILE A 281 -7.88 48.60 10.49
CA ILE A 281 -6.65 48.28 9.74
C ILE A 281 -6.28 49.42 8.79
N THR A 282 -7.26 49.99 8.09
CA THR A 282 -7.03 51.10 7.17
C THR A 282 -6.53 52.35 7.90
N GLU A 283 -7.12 52.66 9.05
CA GLU A 283 -6.70 53.80 9.87
C GLU A 283 -5.26 53.63 10.39
N VAL A 284 -4.90 52.42 10.85
CA VAL A 284 -3.54 52.10 11.30
C VAL A 284 -2.53 52.23 10.16
N LYS A 285 -2.88 51.74 8.96
CA LYS A 285 -2.01 51.85 7.77
C LYS A 285 -1.75 53.30 7.39
N LEU A 286 -2.75 54.17 7.48
CA LEU A 286 -2.61 55.60 7.22
C LEU A 286 -1.68 56.27 8.23
N LYS A 287 -1.88 56.02 9.53
CA LYS A 287 -1.00 56.54 10.59
C LYS A 287 0.46 56.06 10.44
N HIS A 288 0.65 54.80 10.07
CA HIS A 288 2.00 54.26 9.83
C HIS A 288 2.71 54.94 8.66
N LYS A 289 1.98 55.16 7.55
CA LYS A 289 2.51 55.86 6.37
C LYS A 289 2.90 57.31 6.68
N GLU A 290 2.12 58.01 7.49
CA GLU A 290 2.46 59.36 7.96
C GLU A 290 3.75 59.36 8.80
N MET A 291 3.93 58.35 9.66
CA MET A 291 5.10 58.22 10.54
C MET A 291 6.40 57.97 9.75
N GLU A 292 6.35 57.22 8.65
CA GLU A 292 7.51 56.99 7.78
C GLU A 292 7.91 58.23 6.97
N THR A 293 6.97 59.13 6.63
CA THR A 293 7.26 60.33 5.82
C THR A 293 8.09 61.40 6.54
N PHE A 294 8.13 61.41 7.88
CA PHE A 294 8.73 62.52 8.65
C PHE A 294 9.80 62.07 9.67
N ALA A 295 10.38 60.89 9.51
CA ALA A 295 11.40 60.41 10.44
C ALA A 295 12.61 61.39 10.48
N PRO A 296 12.97 61.95 11.65
CA PRO A 296 14.06 62.91 11.77
C PRO A 296 15.42 62.22 11.61
N PHE A 297 16.36 62.88 10.96
CA PHE A 297 17.73 62.37 10.86
C PHE A 297 18.49 62.63 12.17
N ILE A 298 19.11 61.59 12.75
CA ILE A 298 19.92 61.70 13.96
C ILE A 298 21.36 61.35 13.63
N TRP A 299 22.26 62.31 13.82
CA TRP A 299 23.69 62.16 13.61
C TRP A 299 24.41 61.94 14.94
N LYS A 300 25.07 60.79 15.08
CA LYS A 300 25.94 60.45 16.22
C LYS A 300 27.37 60.91 15.93
N VAL A 301 27.89 61.82 16.75
CA VAL A 301 29.27 62.30 16.69
C VAL A 301 30.02 61.75 17.90
N THR A 302 31.04 60.92 17.66
CA THR A 302 31.92 60.35 18.69
C THR A 302 33.22 61.13 18.80
N GLU A 303 33.96 60.94 19.89
CA GLU A 303 35.30 61.53 20.11
C GLU A 303 35.28 63.07 19.98
N PHE A 304 34.24 63.70 20.53
CA PHE A 304 33.98 65.12 20.32
C PHE A 304 35.15 66.01 20.75
N TRP A 305 35.71 65.81 21.95
CA TRP A 305 36.83 66.64 22.42
C TRP A 305 38.13 66.39 21.66
N GLU A 306 38.36 65.17 21.16
CA GLU A 306 39.49 64.90 20.27
C GLU A 306 39.36 65.69 18.97
N ARG A 307 38.15 65.73 18.39
CA ARG A 307 37.85 66.51 17.19
C ARG A 307 37.98 68.02 17.44
N VAL A 308 37.60 68.53 18.62
CA VAL A 308 37.88 69.93 19.02
C VAL A 308 39.39 70.19 19.04
N ASN A 309 40.18 69.27 19.62
CA ASN A 309 41.64 69.41 19.70
C ASN A 309 42.31 69.35 18.32
N LYS A 310 41.85 68.47 17.41
CA LYS A 310 42.31 68.42 16.01
C LYS A 310 41.98 69.71 15.27
N ALA A 311 40.78 70.27 15.47
CA ALA A 311 40.36 71.53 14.89
C ALA A 311 41.16 72.74 15.41
N ARG A 312 41.59 72.75 16.69
CA ARG A 312 42.46 73.79 17.25
C ARG A 312 43.86 73.79 16.64
N LYS A 313 44.34 72.62 16.21
CA LYS A 313 45.64 72.44 15.54
C LYS A 313 45.54 72.56 14.02
N ASP A 314 44.39 73.02 13.52
CA ASP A 314 44.05 73.12 12.08
C ASP A 314 44.26 71.81 11.29
N LYS A 315 44.26 70.65 11.98
CA LYS A 315 44.42 69.31 11.36
C LYS A 315 43.10 68.79 10.78
N GLU A 316 41.99 69.09 11.45
CA GLU A 316 40.64 68.69 11.04
C GLU A 316 39.66 69.80 11.45
N ILE A 317 39.44 70.75 10.56
CA ILE A 317 38.71 71.99 10.89
C ILE A 317 37.19 71.71 11.04
N ARG A 318 36.68 70.68 10.38
CA ARG A 318 35.25 70.34 10.34
C ARG A 318 35.02 68.83 10.26
N VAL A 319 33.84 68.43 10.69
CA VAL A 319 33.32 67.07 10.68
C VAL A 319 32.02 67.07 9.90
N GLU A 320 31.78 66.09 9.03
CA GLU A 320 30.58 66.00 8.20
C GLU A 320 29.79 64.72 8.50
N SER A 321 28.47 64.77 8.34
CA SER A 321 27.62 63.57 8.38
C SER A 321 27.65 62.85 7.04
N ASP A 322 27.24 61.59 7.02
CA ASP A 322 26.85 60.95 5.77
C ASP A 322 25.68 61.72 5.13
N PRO A 323 25.62 61.81 3.78
CA PRO A 323 24.48 62.39 3.09
C PRO A 323 23.22 61.55 3.30
N PHE A 324 22.09 62.21 3.53
CA PHE A 324 20.79 61.57 3.75
C PHE A 324 19.69 62.25 2.93
N TYR A 325 18.60 61.52 2.68
CA TYR A 325 17.41 62.06 2.02
C TYR A 325 16.40 62.51 3.06
N VAL A 326 15.81 63.68 2.81
CA VAL A 326 14.76 64.24 3.66
C VAL A 326 13.40 63.78 3.13
N GLY A 327 13.02 62.55 3.46
CA GLY A 327 11.82 61.85 2.99
C GLY A 327 12.11 60.83 1.86
N PRO A 328 11.16 59.89 1.57
CA PRO A 328 11.40 58.77 0.64
C PRO A 328 11.84 59.16 -0.78
N GLN A 329 11.38 60.32 -1.26
CA GLN A 329 11.72 60.90 -2.57
C GLN A 329 12.14 62.37 -2.43
N GLY A 330 12.86 62.70 -1.35
CA GLY A 330 13.12 64.09 -0.96
C GLY A 330 14.47 64.66 -1.38
N TYR A 331 14.78 65.83 -0.81
CA TYR A 331 16.06 66.52 -1.01
C TYR A 331 17.22 65.73 -0.38
N LYS A 332 18.37 65.71 -1.04
CA LYS A 332 19.61 65.15 -0.48
C LYS A 332 20.36 66.23 0.29
N VAL A 333 20.65 65.98 1.57
CA VAL A 333 21.25 66.94 2.50
C VAL A 333 22.40 66.28 3.25
N LYS A 334 23.38 67.06 3.68
CA LYS A 334 24.35 66.64 4.71
C LYS A 334 24.55 67.72 5.76
N LEU A 335 24.98 67.33 6.95
CA LEU A 335 25.34 68.23 8.03
C LEU A 335 26.86 68.42 8.10
N ALA A 336 27.28 69.60 8.53
CA ALA A 336 28.68 69.93 8.80
C ALA A 336 28.79 70.64 10.15
N MET A 337 29.62 70.08 11.03
CA MET A 337 29.95 70.65 12.33
C MET A 337 31.38 71.18 12.33
N TYR A 338 31.55 72.38 12.85
CA TYR A 338 32.86 72.93 13.22
C TYR A 338 33.01 72.83 14.73
N PRO A 339 33.70 71.80 15.24
CA PRO A 339 33.74 71.52 16.68
C PRO A 339 34.41 72.65 17.46
N ASN A 340 35.37 73.38 16.86
CA ASN A 340 36.03 74.52 17.48
C ASN A 340 35.45 75.89 17.06
N GLY A 341 34.28 75.92 16.40
CA GLY A 341 33.59 77.13 15.98
C GLY A 341 34.20 77.83 14.75
N THR A 342 33.42 78.69 14.10
CA THR A 342 33.84 79.49 12.94
C THR A 342 33.89 80.99 13.26
N LYS A 343 34.81 81.72 12.62
CA LYS A 343 34.96 83.19 12.76
C LYS A 343 35.01 83.62 14.24
N GLU A 344 34.11 84.51 14.66
CA GLU A 344 34.00 85.04 16.04
C GLU A 344 33.59 83.98 17.08
N ALA A 345 33.15 82.80 16.65
CA ALA A 345 32.76 81.71 17.53
C ALA A 345 33.92 80.76 17.87
N LYS A 346 35.11 81.00 17.30
CA LYS A 346 36.29 80.13 17.45
C LYS A 346 36.65 79.97 18.93
N ASN A 347 36.98 78.74 19.33
CA ASN A 347 37.36 78.33 20.69
C ASN A 347 36.27 78.35 21.78
N ALA A 348 35.06 78.82 21.48
CA ALA A 348 34.01 78.99 22.50
C ALA A 348 32.68 78.29 22.17
N TYR A 349 32.40 77.99 20.90
CA TYR A 349 31.15 77.38 20.46
C TYR A 349 31.41 76.27 19.43
N ILE A 350 30.42 75.38 19.29
CA ILE A 350 30.26 74.61 18.05
C ILE A 350 29.47 75.43 17.04
N SER A 351 29.80 75.27 15.75
CA SER A 351 28.99 75.78 14.64
C SER A 351 28.39 74.61 13.87
N LEU A 352 27.12 74.73 13.48
CA LEU A 352 26.40 73.71 12.72
C LEU A 352 25.82 74.30 11.43
N TYR A 353 26.02 73.59 10.33
CA TYR A 353 25.56 73.97 9.00
C TYR A 353 24.95 72.79 8.27
N ILE A 354 24.08 73.09 7.32
CA ILE A 354 23.59 72.15 6.31
C ILE A 354 24.18 72.50 4.95
N ALA A 355 24.32 71.49 4.10
CA ALA A 355 24.59 71.65 2.68
C ALA A 355 23.54 70.85 1.89
N LEU A 356 22.91 71.49 0.90
CA LEU A 356 22.13 70.78 -0.10
C LEU A 356 23.08 70.11 -1.09
N MET A 357 22.80 68.86 -1.42
CA MET A 357 23.60 68.06 -2.34
C MET A 357 22.77 67.69 -3.55
N LYS A 358 23.43 67.44 -4.69
CA LYS A 358 22.76 66.94 -5.88
C LYS A 358 22.11 65.59 -5.61
N GLY A 359 20.78 65.55 -5.69
CA GLY A 359 19.95 64.40 -5.42
C GLY A 359 19.41 63.76 -6.69
N LYS A 360 19.03 62.47 -6.60
CA LYS A 360 18.40 61.74 -7.72
C LYS A 360 16.99 62.25 -8.06
N TYR A 361 16.34 62.93 -7.12
CA TYR A 361 14.97 63.43 -7.25
C TYR A 361 14.89 64.93 -7.55
N ASP A 362 16.03 65.63 -7.67
CA ASP A 362 16.07 67.08 -7.92
C ASP A 362 15.20 67.56 -9.10
N PRO A 363 15.03 66.80 -10.22
CA PRO A 363 14.14 67.23 -11.32
C PRO A 363 12.65 67.34 -10.96
N ILE A 364 12.19 66.62 -9.93
CA ILE A 364 10.77 66.57 -9.53
C ILE A 364 10.49 67.33 -8.23
N LEU A 365 11.51 67.89 -7.60
CA LEU A 365 11.39 68.63 -6.35
C LEU A 365 11.20 70.14 -6.58
N PRO A 366 10.46 70.85 -5.72
CA PRO A 366 10.34 72.29 -5.81
C PRO A 366 11.67 72.99 -5.48
N TRP A 367 12.01 74.04 -6.22
CA TRP A 367 13.22 74.84 -6.00
C TRP A 367 12.89 76.33 -6.04
N PRO A 368 13.55 77.18 -5.21
CA PRO A 368 14.57 76.83 -4.21
C PRO A 368 14.00 76.05 -3.01
N PHE A 369 14.87 75.45 -2.21
CA PHE A 369 14.49 74.75 -0.97
C PHE A 369 14.00 75.77 0.07
N LEU A 370 12.74 75.68 0.49
CA LEU A 370 12.07 76.66 1.38
C LEU A 370 11.55 76.06 2.70
N ASN A 371 11.78 74.77 2.95
CA ASN A 371 11.29 74.12 4.17
C ASN A 371 12.03 74.64 5.40
N LYS A 372 11.31 74.91 6.49
CA LYS A 372 11.91 75.37 7.76
C LYS A 372 12.89 74.33 8.26
N VAL A 373 14.16 74.70 8.46
CA VAL A 373 15.20 73.81 8.95
C VAL A 373 15.30 73.94 10.47
N THR A 374 15.27 72.82 11.17
CA THR A 374 15.47 72.75 12.61
C THR A 374 16.65 71.83 12.92
N LEU A 375 17.64 72.38 13.63
CA LEU A 375 18.80 71.66 14.14
C LEU A 375 18.71 71.61 15.66
N SER A 376 18.87 70.41 16.22
CA SER A 376 18.84 70.21 17.67
C SER A 376 20.05 69.43 18.14
N VAL A 377 20.62 69.78 19.29
CA VAL A 377 21.51 68.91 20.06
C VAL A 377 20.67 68.25 21.14
N LEU A 378 20.67 66.92 21.15
CA LEU A 378 19.82 66.14 22.05
C LEU A 378 20.39 66.12 23.46
N ASP A 379 19.51 66.34 24.43
CA ASP A 379 19.81 66.15 25.85
C ASP A 379 19.71 64.66 26.19
N GLN A 380 20.80 64.09 26.69
CA GLN A 380 20.97 62.67 26.99
C GLN A 380 20.72 62.35 28.47
N ASN A 381 20.10 63.26 29.25
CA ASN A 381 19.75 63.01 30.65
C ASN A 381 19.05 61.64 30.81
N PRO A 382 19.48 60.76 31.74
CA PRO A 382 18.83 59.47 31.97
C PRO A 382 17.34 59.59 32.29
N ASN A 383 16.91 60.67 32.94
CA ASN A 383 15.51 60.97 33.17
C ASN A 383 14.89 61.66 31.95
N VAL A 384 14.08 60.91 31.20
CA VAL A 384 13.41 61.38 29.97
C VAL A 384 12.57 62.63 30.20
N MET A 385 11.92 62.77 31.37
CA MET A 385 11.05 63.91 31.69
C MET A 385 11.83 65.21 31.93
N GLN A 386 13.14 65.12 32.17
CA GLN A 386 14.02 66.27 32.40
C GLN A 386 14.84 66.65 31.17
N ARG A 387 14.74 65.90 30.06
CA ARG A 387 15.49 66.18 28.85
C ARG A 387 15.02 67.49 28.21
N HIS A 388 15.95 68.40 27.99
CA HIS A 388 15.68 69.65 27.30
C HIS A 388 16.68 69.88 26.16
N ASN A 389 16.30 69.42 24.96
CA ASN A 389 17.11 69.58 23.75
C ASN A 389 17.44 71.05 23.48
N PHE A 390 18.64 71.31 22.98
CA PHE A 390 19.01 72.64 22.52
C PHE A 390 18.65 72.78 21.04
N VAL A 391 17.72 73.69 20.71
CA VAL A 391 17.13 73.79 19.37
C VAL A 391 17.40 75.16 18.77
N LYS A 392 17.78 75.21 17.48
CA LYS A 392 17.68 76.42 16.65
C LYS A 392 17.10 76.09 15.29
N SER A 393 16.29 77.00 14.77
CA SER A 393 15.66 76.86 13.46
C SER A 393 15.85 78.11 12.61
N PHE A 394 15.82 77.96 11.30
CA PHE A 394 15.77 79.06 10.35
C PHE A 394 14.85 78.71 9.18
N VAL A 395 14.26 79.72 8.56
CA VAL A 395 13.48 79.58 7.33
C VAL A 395 14.38 80.00 6.16
N PRO A 396 14.62 79.13 5.17
CA PRO A 396 15.38 79.50 3.97
C PRO A 396 14.70 80.62 3.17
N GLU A 397 15.48 81.56 2.63
CA GLU A 397 14.97 82.57 1.69
C GLU A 397 15.31 82.19 0.24
N ALA A 398 14.40 82.50 -0.69
CA ALA A 398 14.57 82.20 -2.11
C ALA A 398 15.79 82.87 -2.76
N SER A 399 16.25 83.99 -2.19
CA SER A 399 17.43 84.73 -2.63
C SER A 399 18.75 84.00 -2.32
N TRP A 400 18.75 83.06 -1.36
CA TRP A 400 19.97 82.42 -0.88
C TRP A 400 20.51 81.41 -1.90
N LYS A 401 21.72 81.65 -2.40
CA LYS A 401 22.42 80.74 -3.33
C LYS A 401 22.55 79.32 -2.77
N SER A 402 22.75 79.18 -1.47
CA SER A 402 22.81 77.89 -0.76
C SER A 402 21.55 77.02 -0.90
N MET A 403 20.41 77.63 -1.22
CA MET A 403 19.09 76.99 -1.25
C MET A 403 18.57 76.75 -2.67
N LYS A 404 19.34 77.16 -3.69
CA LYS A 404 19.01 76.89 -5.09
C LYS A 404 19.23 75.42 -5.43
N ARG A 405 18.74 75.00 -6.60
CA ARG A 405 18.99 73.65 -7.12
C ARG A 405 20.51 73.42 -7.28
N PRO A 406 21.07 72.33 -6.72
CA PRO A 406 22.49 72.04 -6.86
C PRO A 406 22.91 71.78 -8.31
N GLU A 407 23.89 72.55 -8.78
CA GLU A 407 24.54 72.32 -10.07
C GLU A 407 25.81 71.45 -9.92
N GLY A 408 26.54 71.62 -8.82
CA GLY A 408 27.70 70.82 -8.41
C GLY A 408 27.39 69.74 -7.37
N GLU A 409 28.42 69.20 -6.70
CA GLU A 409 28.24 68.15 -5.68
C GLU A 409 27.47 68.63 -4.44
N GLU A 410 27.81 69.83 -3.97
CA GLU A 410 27.17 70.49 -2.82
C GLU A 410 27.03 72.00 -3.05
N ASN A 411 25.99 72.60 -2.48
CA ASN A 411 25.83 74.04 -2.41
C ASN A 411 26.66 74.67 -1.28
N GLU A 412 26.71 76.01 -1.27
CA GLU A 412 27.20 76.78 -0.13
C GLU A 412 26.49 76.36 1.17
N ARG A 413 27.27 76.21 2.25
CA ARG A 413 26.75 75.78 3.56
C ARG A 413 25.99 76.92 4.25
N ARG A 414 24.86 76.59 4.91
CA ARG A 414 24.05 77.56 5.67
C ARG A 414 23.69 77.00 7.05
N GLY A 415 23.69 77.86 8.07
CA GLY A 415 23.43 77.45 9.44
C GLY A 415 23.92 78.48 10.46
N PHE A 416 24.31 78.01 11.63
CA PHE A 416 24.59 78.85 12.80
C PHE A 416 26.07 78.83 13.17
N GLY A 417 26.73 79.98 13.05
CA GLY A 417 28.12 80.17 13.49
C GLY A 417 28.30 80.04 15.01
N ARG A 418 27.36 80.56 15.80
CA ARG A 418 27.29 80.34 17.25
C ARG A 418 26.10 79.45 17.56
N PHE A 419 26.26 78.13 17.44
CA PHE A 419 25.16 77.20 17.71
C PHE A 419 25.02 76.97 19.22
N LEU A 420 25.95 76.23 19.84
CA LEU A 420 25.96 75.87 21.26
C LEU A 420 27.35 76.09 21.85
N SER A 421 27.45 76.68 23.05
CA SER A 421 28.76 76.96 23.67
C SER A 421 29.41 75.69 24.22
N HIS A 422 30.74 75.65 24.21
CA HIS A 422 31.51 74.57 24.83
C HIS A 422 31.22 74.45 26.33
N ASP A 423 30.98 75.57 27.02
CA ASP A 423 30.65 75.54 28.45
C ASP A 423 29.28 74.89 28.71
N LYS A 424 28.28 75.15 27.85
CA LYS A 424 26.96 74.50 27.96
C LYS A 424 27.01 73.02 27.58
N LEU A 425 27.90 72.64 26.65
CA LEU A 425 28.17 71.22 26.36
C LEU A 425 28.80 70.50 27.55
N ARG A 426 29.66 71.18 28.33
CA ARG A 426 30.29 70.60 29.53
C ARG A 426 29.36 70.53 30.73
N SER A 427 28.53 71.55 30.94
CA SER A 427 27.66 71.65 32.13
C SER A 427 26.31 70.95 31.97
N GLY A 428 25.88 70.68 30.74
CA GLY A 428 24.63 69.95 30.46
C GLY A 428 24.86 68.49 30.06
N PHE A 429 23.78 67.70 30.05
CA PHE A 429 23.78 66.31 29.58
C PHE A 429 23.75 66.18 28.05
N TYR A 430 24.32 67.16 27.32
CA TYR A 430 24.36 67.14 25.85
C TYR A 430 25.49 66.28 25.30
N LEU A 431 26.57 66.13 26.07
CA LEU A 431 27.73 65.31 25.74
C LEU A 431 27.93 64.26 26.84
N VAL A 432 27.66 63.00 26.52
CA VAL A 432 27.80 61.85 27.44
C VAL A 432 28.75 60.86 26.76
N ASP A 433 29.73 60.35 27.51
CA ASP A 433 30.79 59.47 27.00
C ASP A 433 31.54 60.01 25.76
N ASP A 434 31.71 61.33 25.69
CA ASP A 434 32.28 62.06 24.54
C ASP A 434 31.49 61.87 23.23
N ILE A 435 30.19 61.57 23.35
CA ILE A 435 29.24 61.40 22.25
C ILE A 435 28.20 62.52 22.25
N LEU A 436 28.01 63.13 21.09
CA LEU A 436 27.03 64.17 20.82
C LEU A 436 26.02 63.68 19.79
N PHE A 437 24.72 63.87 20.04
CA PHE A 437 23.66 63.57 19.06
C PHE A 437 23.05 64.86 18.50
N ILE A 438 23.11 65.00 17.18
CA ILE A 438 22.54 66.13 16.45
C ILE A 438 21.34 65.64 15.64
N LYS A 439 20.17 66.22 15.89
CA LYS A 439 18.92 65.92 15.17
C LYS A 439 18.67 67.00 14.11
N PHE A 440 18.37 66.57 12.88
CA PHE A 440 17.92 67.42 11.79
C PHE A 440 16.46 67.11 11.45
N GLU A 441 15.68 68.19 11.35
CA GLU A 441 14.26 68.15 11.03
C GLU A 441 13.93 69.23 10.00
N ILE A 442 12.99 68.91 9.11
CA ILE A 442 12.31 69.92 8.29
C ILE A 442 10.87 70.08 8.76
N GLY A 443 10.40 71.31 8.79
CA GLY A 443 8.98 71.64 8.93
C GLY A 443 8.41 72.12 7.59
N PRO A 444 7.07 72.16 7.46
CA PRO A 444 6.43 72.79 6.30
C PRO A 444 6.93 74.23 6.14
N ALA A 445 7.12 74.67 4.89
CA ALA A 445 7.30 76.08 4.59
C ALA A 445 6.03 76.84 5.03
N ASP A 446 6.17 78.01 5.67
CA ASP A 446 5.00 78.83 6.00
C ASP A 446 4.21 79.08 4.71
N ALA A 447 2.92 78.73 4.75
CA ALA A 447 2.01 78.76 3.60
C ALA A 447 1.74 80.19 3.05
N SER A 448 2.38 81.22 3.61
CA SER A 448 2.24 82.61 3.23
C SER A 448 3.05 83.03 2.00
N TYR A 449 3.81 82.11 1.37
CA TYR A 449 4.63 82.40 0.18
C TYR A 449 4.10 81.79 -1.13
N PHE A 450 2.96 81.10 -1.10
CA PHE A 450 2.23 80.64 -2.30
C PHE A 450 1.03 81.56 -2.59
N GLY A 451 1.24 82.87 -2.51
CA GLY A 451 0.28 83.91 -2.89
C GLY A 451 0.58 84.48 -4.25
#